data_AF-I4VKR5-F1
#
_entry.id   AF-I4VKR5-F1
#
_cell.length_a   1.000
_cell.length_b   1.000
_cell.length_c   1.000
_cell.angle_alpha   90.00
_cell.angle_beta   90.00
_cell.angle_gamma   90.00
#
_symmetry.space_group_name_H-M   'P 1'
#
loop_
_entity.id
_entity.type
_entity.pdbx_description
1 polymer ?
#
loop_
_entity_poly.entity_id
_entity_poly.type
_entity_poly.pdbx_seq_one_letter_code
_entity_poly.pdbx_strand_id
1 'polypeptide(L)'
;MNVVATTPAHRVRVLHALGITPWRLRGVAASVPEVSVADVAATSSTTATDCVVVVPARCTARELDLLGRAFCAFGPGLARAARIEVGADSTRIPHARAYLVLGEAQAHALGRDLPADVMHRAHIVLADTPAEVLSGGAGKRRLWSALRNLRRVLAAPEN
;
A
#
# COMPACT_ATOMS: atom_id res chain seq x y z
N MET A 1 6.53 18.02 -31.96
CA MET A 1 7.37 18.44 -30.82
C MET A 1 7.97 17.18 -30.20
N ASN A 2 9.25 16.91 -30.46
CA ASN A 2 9.90 15.68 -29.98
C ASN A 2 10.36 15.90 -28.53
N VAL A 3 9.83 15.10 -27.60
CA VAL A 3 10.34 15.05 -26.23
C VAL A 3 11.58 14.15 -26.26
N VAL A 4 12.77 14.77 -26.23
CA VAL A 4 14.02 14.03 -26.07
C VAL A 4 14.07 13.50 -24.64
N ALA A 5 14.03 12.18 -24.49
CA ALA A 5 14.18 11.53 -23.19
C ALA A 5 15.55 11.89 -22.60
N THR A 6 15.55 12.66 -21.52
CA THR A 6 16.78 13.04 -20.82
C THR A 6 17.32 11.84 -20.06
N THR A 7 18.51 11.38 -20.42
CA THR A 7 19.16 10.26 -19.72
C THR A 7 19.48 10.63 -18.27
N PRO A 8 19.45 9.67 -17.33
CA PRO A 8 19.78 9.93 -15.93
C PRO A 8 21.20 10.49 -15.75
N ALA A 9 22.15 10.13 -16.62
CA ALA A 9 23.49 10.70 -16.64
C ALA A 9 23.50 12.19 -17.02
N HIS A 10 22.68 12.60 -17.99
CA HIS A 10 22.54 14.00 -18.36
C HIS A 10 21.95 14.83 -17.22
N ARG A 11 20.90 14.32 -16.57
CA ARG A 11 20.27 14.97 -15.41
C ARG A 11 21.26 15.20 -14.27
N VAL A 12 22.09 14.20 -13.93
CA VAL A 12 23.11 14.32 -12.88
C VAL A 12 24.10 15.43 -13.21
N ARG A 13 24.59 15.51 -14.45
CA ARG A 13 25.52 16.56 -14.88
C ARG A 13 24.92 17.96 -14.76
N VAL A 14 23.67 18.14 -15.19
CA VAL A 14 22.97 19.43 -15.08
C VAL A 14 22.80 19.84 -13.63
N LEU A 15 22.40 18.92 -12.75
CA LEU A 15 22.26 19.21 -11.32
C LEU A 15 23.59 19.65 -10.70
N HIS A 16 24.69 18.96 -11.03
CA HIS A 16 26.02 19.37 -10.57
C HIS A 16 26.46 20.73 -11.11
N ALA A 17 26.16 21.05 -12.38
CA ALA A 17 26.46 22.36 -12.96
C ALA A 17 25.69 23.51 -12.26
N LEU A 18 24.53 23.21 -11.69
CA LEU A 18 23.73 24.12 -10.86
C LEU A 18 24.19 24.20 -9.39
N GLY A 19 25.29 23.52 -9.02
CA GLY A 19 25.77 23.45 -7.64
C GLY A 19 24.93 22.54 -6.73
N ILE A 20 24.06 21.71 -7.30
CA ILE A 20 23.21 20.77 -6.56
C ILE A 20 23.90 19.41 -6.52
N THR A 21 24.10 18.85 -5.32
CA THR A 21 24.66 17.52 -5.12
C THR A 21 23.53 16.52 -4.81
N PRO A 22 23.06 15.72 -5.79
CA PRO A 22 21.96 14.79 -5.57
C PRO A 22 22.41 13.58 -4.73
N TRP A 23 21.76 13.36 -3.60
CA TRP A 23 21.96 12.15 -2.80
C TRP A 23 21.11 11.01 -3.35
N ARG A 24 21.72 9.85 -3.60
CA ARG A 24 21.01 8.62 -3.96
C ARG A 24 20.90 7.70 -2.75
N LEU A 25 19.71 7.11 -2.58
CA LEU A 25 19.50 6.07 -1.58
C LEU A 25 20.34 4.84 -1.98
N ARG A 26 21.22 4.36 -1.10
CA ARG A 26 21.89 3.07 -1.28
C ARG A 26 20.84 1.97 -1.16
N GLY A 27 20.57 1.23 -2.23
CA GLY A 27 19.72 0.03 -2.18
C GLY A 27 18.64 -0.11 -3.25
N VAL A 28 18.55 0.78 -4.25
CA VAL A 28 17.66 0.56 -5.40
C VAL A 28 18.48 0.65 -6.67
N ALA A 29 18.95 -0.50 -7.14
CA ALA A 29 19.20 -0.67 -8.57
C ALA A 29 17.82 -0.68 -9.25
N ALA A 30 17.25 0.50 -9.45
CA ALA A 30 16.11 0.65 -10.35
C ALA A 30 16.67 0.37 -11.74
N SER A 31 16.46 -0.85 -12.26
CA SER A 31 16.29 -0.97 -13.70
C SER A 31 15.15 0.00 -14.04
N VAL A 32 15.44 0.99 -14.86
CA VAL A 32 14.40 1.80 -15.46
C VAL A 32 13.71 0.85 -16.45
N PRO A 33 12.47 0.40 -16.23
CA PRO A 33 11.78 -0.30 -17.29
C PRO A 33 11.60 0.71 -18.42
N GLU A 34 12.13 0.36 -19.58
CA GLU A 34 11.83 1.02 -20.83
C GLU A 34 10.31 0.89 -21.03
N VAL A 35 9.58 1.99 -20.80
CA VAL A 35 8.14 2.01 -20.99
C VAL A 35 7.88 2.01 -22.49
N SER A 36 7.73 0.80 -23.05
CA SER A 36 7.11 0.61 -24.35
C SER A 36 5.65 1.06 -24.23
N VAL A 37 5.32 2.17 -24.90
CA VAL A 37 3.94 2.63 -25.08
C VAL A 37 3.33 1.79 -26.20
N ALA A 38 3.06 0.52 -25.91
CA ALA A 38 2.30 -0.34 -26.79
C ALA A 38 1.45 -1.30 -25.94
N ASP A 39 0.15 -1.24 -26.21
CA ASP A 39 -0.93 -2.11 -25.73
C ASP A 39 -1.61 -1.72 -24.40
N VAL A 40 -2.43 -0.66 -24.49
CA VAL A 40 -3.58 -0.44 -23.58
C VAL A 40 -4.70 -1.40 -24.02
N ALA A 41 -4.53 -2.70 -23.78
CA ALA A 41 -5.58 -3.70 -23.88
C ALA A 41 -5.17 -5.01 -23.17
N ALA A 42 -4.73 -4.93 -21.91
CA ALA A 42 -4.58 -6.11 -21.06
C ALA A 42 -5.76 -6.21 -20.10
N THR A 43 -6.70 -7.06 -20.49
CA THR A 43 -7.51 -7.98 -19.65
C THR A 43 -7.42 -7.72 -18.16
N SER A 44 -8.57 -7.51 -17.52
CA SER A 44 -8.79 -7.64 -16.08
C SER A 44 -8.42 -9.05 -15.60
N SER A 45 -7.13 -9.36 -15.55
CA SER A 45 -6.60 -10.38 -14.68
C SER A 45 -6.56 -9.73 -13.30
N THR A 46 -7.31 -10.32 -12.38
CA THR A 46 -7.22 -10.06 -10.95
C THR A 46 -5.79 -10.39 -10.52
N THR A 47 -4.86 -9.47 -10.75
CA THR A 47 -3.53 -9.55 -10.15
C THR A 47 -3.79 -9.54 -8.65
N ALA A 48 -3.45 -10.63 -7.99
CA ALA A 48 -3.58 -10.75 -6.55
C ALA A 48 -2.97 -9.48 -5.94
N THR A 49 -3.81 -8.62 -5.39
CA THR A 49 -3.33 -7.41 -4.74
C THR A 49 -2.44 -7.87 -3.60
N ASP A 50 -1.17 -7.47 -3.60
CA ASP A 50 -0.23 -7.84 -2.54
C ASP A 50 -0.78 -7.48 -1.15
N CYS A 51 -1.59 -6.41 -1.08
CA CYS A 51 -2.21 -5.95 0.15
C CYS A 51 -3.66 -5.46 -0.07
N VAL A 52 -4.53 -5.80 0.87
CA VAL A 52 -5.90 -5.26 1.01
C VAL A 52 -6.03 -4.60 2.37
N VAL A 53 -6.65 -3.43 2.42
CA VAL A 53 -6.94 -2.70 3.66
C VAL A 53 -8.41 -2.82 3.99
N VAL A 54 -8.70 -3.36 5.17
CA VAL A 54 -10.05 -3.45 5.71
C VAL A 54 -10.29 -2.27 6.65
N VAL A 55 -11.26 -1.42 6.29
CA VAL A 55 -11.62 -0.22 7.05
C VAL A 55 -12.98 -0.39 7.71
N PRO A 56 -13.21 0.24 8.89
CA PRO A 56 -14.54 0.26 9.49
C PRO A 56 -15.53 1.01 8.59
N ALA A 57 -16.77 0.54 8.59
CA ALA A 57 -17.87 1.25 7.95
C ALA A 57 -18.01 2.66 8.57
N ARG A 58 -18.36 3.63 7.73
CA ARG A 58 -18.64 5.03 8.14
C ARG A 58 -17.44 5.78 8.72
N CYS A 59 -16.25 5.60 8.13
CA CYS A 59 -15.12 6.49 8.42
C CYS A 59 -15.46 7.95 8.05
N THR A 60 -15.08 8.89 8.92
CA THR A 60 -15.19 10.31 8.64
C THR A 60 -14.16 10.74 7.57
N ALA A 61 -14.41 11.87 6.89
CA ALA A 61 -13.46 12.41 5.90
C ALA A 61 -12.06 12.65 6.48
N ARG A 62 -11.98 13.05 7.77
CA ARG A 62 -10.72 13.28 8.47
C ARG A 62 -9.95 12.00 8.73
N GLU A 63 -10.65 10.92 9.08
CA GLU A 63 -10.07 9.59 9.24
C GLU A 63 -9.50 9.08 7.92
N LEU A 64 -10.26 9.23 6.83
CA LEU A 64 -9.84 8.82 5.49
C LEU A 64 -8.64 9.64 4.99
N ASP A 65 -8.60 10.95 5.25
CA ASP A 65 -7.44 11.79 4.90
C ASP A 65 -6.18 11.38 5.67
N LEU A 66 -6.30 11.11 6.99
CA LEU A 66 -5.16 10.62 7.78
C LEU A 66 -4.63 9.30 7.23
N LEU A 67 -5.52 8.34 6.97
CA LEU A 67 -5.12 7.04 6.43
C LEU A 67 -4.52 7.18 5.03
N GLY A 68 -5.13 8.00 4.17
CA GLY A 68 -4.61 8.31 2.84
C GLY A 68 -3.18 8.84 2.89
N ARG A 69 -2.91 9.82 3.76
CA ARG A 69 -1.56 10.38 3.95
C ARG A 69 -0.59 9.36 4.51
N ALA A 70 -1.01 8.56 5.49
CA ALA A 70 -0.17 7.52 6.09
C ALA A 70 0.24 6.46 5.05
N PHE A 71 -0.72 6.02 4.22
CA PHE A 71 -0.46 5.00 3.19
C PHE A 71 0.40 5.56 2.05
N CYS A 72 0.15 6.80 1.61
CA CYS A 72 1.00 7.49 0.63
C CYS A 72 2.43 7.67 1.13
N ALA A 73 2.62 8.04 2.40
CA ALA A 73 3.95 8.20 3.00
C ALA A 73 4.73 6.88 3.12
N PHE A 74 4.01 5.76 3.24
CA PHE A 74 4.61 4.45 3.37
C PHE A 74 5.03 3.84 2.01
N GLY A 75 4.33 4.17 0.93
CA GLY A 75 4.76 3.89 -0.44
C GLY A 75 3.64 3.50 -1.41
N PRO A 76 3.93 3.40 -2.72
CA PRO A 76 2.94 3.21 -3.77
C PRO A 76 2.22 1.85 -3.75
N GLY A 77 2.82 0.83 -3.13
CA GLY A 77 2.19 -0.48 -2.96
C GLY A 77 0.97 -0.41 -2.03
N LEU A 78 1.15 0.21 -0.85
CA LEU A 78 0.06 0.39 0.11
C LEU A 78 -0.89 1.52 -0.30
N ALA A 79 -0.37 2.61 -0.89
CA ALA A 79 -1.20 3.73 -1.33
C ALA A 79 -2.27 3.31 -2.35
N ARG A 80 -1.96 2.30 -3.19
CA ARG A 80 -2.85 1.73 -4.21
C ARG A 80 -3.56 0.45 -3.76
N ALA A 81 -3.34 -0.01 -2.53
CA ALA A 81 -4.02 -1.19 -2.01
C ALA A 81 -5.53 -1.01 -2.05
N ALA A 82 -6.25 -2.07 -2.39
CA ALA A 82 -7.71 -2.07 -2.37
C ALA A 82 -8.20 -1.79 -0.94
N ARG A 83 -9.22 -0.93 -0.82
CA ARG A 83 -9.84 -0.60 0.47
C ARG A 83 -11.25 -1.13 0.46
N ILE A 84 -11.57 -1.96 1.44
CA ILE A 84 -12.90 -2.58 1.55
C ILE A 84 -13.49 -2.33 2.93
N GLU A 85 -14.80 -2.17 2.96
CA GLU A 85 -15.60 -2.19 4.18
C GLU A 85 -16.17 -3.60 4.35
N VAL A 86 -15.96 -4.20 5.52
CA VAL A 86 -16.51 -5.53 5.81
C VAL A 86 -17.84 -5.36 6.55
N GLY A 87 -18.87 -6.08 6.11
CA GLY A 87 -20.20 -6.09 6.70
C GLY A 87 -21.23 -5.14 6.07
N ALA A 88 -20.88 -4.38 5.03
CA ALA A 88 -21.82 -3.44 4.38
C ALA A 88 -22.75 -4.12 3.38
N ASP A 89 -22.29 -5.12 2.64
CA ASP A 89 -23.03 -6.01 1.74
C ASP A 89 -22.03 -7.05 1.24
N SER A 90 -22.49 -8.20 0.74
CA SER A 90 -21.72 -9.39 0.32
C SER A 90 -20.71 -9.15 -0.83
N THR A 91 -19.83 -8.18 -0.67
CA THR A 91 -18.77 -7.85 -1.60
C THR A 91 -17.71 -8.90 -1.44
N ARG A 92 -17.46 -9.65 -2.52
CA ARG A 92 -16.43 -10.69 -2.56
C ARG A 92 -15.10 -10.09 -2.12
N ILE A 93 -14.58 -10.54 -0.98
CA ILE A 93 -13.28 -10.07 -0.47
C ILE A 93 -12.20 -10.52 -1.46
N PRO A 94 -11.42 -9.59 -2.03
CA PRO A 94 -10.36 -9.93 -2.97
C PRO A 94 -9.27 -10.71 -2.25
N HIS A 95 -8.78 -11.78 -2.89
CA HIS A 95 -7.66 -12.57 -2.39
C HIS A 95 -6.38 -11.74 -2.40
N ALA A 96 -5.72 -11.64 -1.25
CA ALA A 96 -4.47 -10.91 -1.09
C ALA A 96 -3.49 -11.68 -0.20
N ARG A 97 -2.19 -11.41 -0.41
CA ARG A 97 -1.11 -11.98 0.40
C ARG A 97 -1.14 -11.45 1.83
N ALA A 98 -1.52 -10.17 2.00
CA ALA A 98 -1.62 -9.54 3.30
C ALA A 98 -2.89 -8.69 3.44
N TYR A 99 -3.49 -8.72 4.62
CA TYR A 99 -4.63 -7.88 5.00
C TYR A 99 -4.21 -6.97 6.14
N LEU A 100 -4.38 -5.65 5.97
CA LEU A 100 -4.28 -4.68 7.05
C LEU A 100 -5.69 -4.40 7.55
N VAL A 101 -5.98 -4.74 8.80
CA VAL A 101 -7.32 -4.62 9.38
C VAL A 101 -7.34 -3.54 10.45
N LEU A 102 -8.19 -2.53 10.26
CA LEU A 102 -8.33 -1.41 11.18
C LEU A 102 -9.46 -1.67 12.18
N GLY A 103 -9.11 -2.23 13.33
CA GLY A 103 -10.01 -2.54 14.43
C GLY A 103 -10.34 -4.03 14.59
N GLU A 104 -10.60 -4.44 15.84
CA GLU A 104 -10.90 -5.84 16.18
C GLU A 104 -12.23 -6.32 15.62
N ALA A 105 -13.25 -5.47 15.60
CA ALA A 105 -14.56 -5.80 15.04
C ALA A 105 -14.44 -6.16 13.54
N GLN A 106 -13.58 -5.43 12.82
CA GLN A 106 -13.30 -5.65 11.41
C GLN A 106 -12.52 -6.96 11.19
N ALA A 107 -11.63 -7.31 12.10
CA ALA A 107 -10.88 -8.58 12.03
C ALA A 107 -11.79 -9.78 12.24
N HIS A 108 -12.73 -9.69 13.18
CA HIS A 108 -13.74 -10.72 13.38
C HIS A 108 -14.67 -10.84 12.17
N ALA A 109 -15.12 -9.72 11.60
CA ALA A 109 -15.96 -9.74 10.41
C ALA A 109 -15.20 -10.33 9.21
N LEU A 110 -13.93 -9.94 9.00
CA LEU A 110 -13.08 -10.50 7.96
C LEU A 110 -12.93 -12.02 8.13
N GLY A 111 -12.73 -12.50 9.35
CA GLY A 111 -12.60 -13.94 9.63
C GLY A 111 -13.86 -14.75 9.36
N ARG A 112 -15.05 -14.13 9.33
CA ARG A 112 -16.31 -14.80 8.97
C ARG A 112 -16.50 -14.90 7.45
N ASP A 113 -16.06 -13.89 6.73
CA ASP A 113 -16.33 -13.73 5.31
C ASP A 113 -15.18 -14.27 4.43
N LEU A 114 -13.98 -14.42 4.98
CA LEU A 114 -12.81 -14.90 4.26
C LEU A 114 -12.79 -16.46 4.19
N PRO A 115 -12.59 -17.05 3.01
CA PRO A 115 -12.41 -18.50 2.89
C PRO A 115 -11.23 -19.02 3.74
N ALA A 116 -11.39 -20.18 4.37
CA ALA A 116 -10.42 -20.71 5.34
C ALA A 116 -9.03 -20.99 4.74
N ASP A 117 -8.98 -21.39 3.47
CA ASP A 117 -7.75 -21.60 2.69
C ASP A 117 -6.96 -20.31 2.50
N VAL A 118 -7.65 -19.19 2.29
CA VAL A 118 -7.05 -17.86 2.16
C VAL A 118 -6.62 -17.35 3.53
N MET A 119 -7.46 -17.52 4.55
CA MET A 119 -7.15 -17.11 5.91
C MET A 119 -5.88 -17.78 6.44
N HIS A 120 -5.65 -19.05 6.10
CA HIS A 120 -4.45 -19.77 6.53
C HIS A 120 -3.16 -19.31 5.83
N ARG A 121 -3.25 -18.85 4.58
CA ARG A 121 -2.10 -18.43 3.78
C ARG A 121 -1.79 -16.95 3.89
N ALA A 122 -2.80 -16.13 4.19
CA ALA A 122 -2.66 -14.68 4.21
C ALA A 122 -2.07 -14.18 5.52
N HIS A 123 -1.28 -13.11 5.44
CA HIS A 123 -0.75 -12.43 6.60
C HIS A 123 -1.72 -11.33 7.07
N ILE A 124 -2.32 -11.50 8.24
CA ILE A 124 -3.31 -10.55 8.79
C ILE A 124 -2.62 -9.66 9.83
N VAL A 125 -2.55 -8.36 9.57
CA VAL A 125 -2.01 -7.35 10.49
C VAL A 125 -3.18 -6.56 11.07
N LEU A 126 -3.37 -6.66 12.38
CA LEU A 126 -4.32 -5.85 13.12
C LEU A 126 -3.71 -4.49 13.49
N ALA A 127 -4.46 -3.41 13.28
CA ALA A 127 -4.14 -2.08 13.73
C ALA A 127 -5.35 -1.43 14.41
N ASP A 128 -5.09 -0.37 15.19
CA ASP A 128 -6.12 0.44 15.84
C ASP A 128 -7.14 0.98 14.82
N THR A 129 -8.34 1.27 15.29
CA THR A 129 -9.37 1.93 14.48
C THR A 129 -8.93 3.34 14.06
N PRO A 130 -9.47 3.90 12.96
CA PRO A 130 -9.10 5.24 12.51
C PRO A 130 -9.38 6.33 13.55
N ALA A 131 -10.45 6.18 14.33
CA ALA A 131 -10.80 7.06 15.44
C ALA A 131 -9.73 7.04 16.55
N GLU A 132 -9.26 5.85 16.94
CA GLU A 132 -8.20 5.68 17.93
C GLU A 132 -6.86 6.21 17.42
N VAL A 133 -6.55 6.03 16.13
CA VAL A 133 -5.34 6.61 15.52
C VAL A 133 -5.40 8.14 15.55
N LEU A 134 -6.58 8.72 15.32
CA LEU A 134 -6.78 10.17 15.40
C LEU A 134 -6.73 10.71 16.83
N SER A 135 -7.13 9.92 17.83
CA SER A 135 -7.24 10.35 19.23
C SER A 135 -5.93 10.84 19.84
N GLY A 136 -4.77 10.36 19.37
CA GLY A 136 -3.50 10.77 19.93
C GLY A 136 -2.25 10.16 19.30
N GLY A 137 -1.09 10.58 19.79
CA GLY A 137 0.22 10.16 19.26
C GLY A 137 0.52 8.66 19.45
N ALA A 138 -0.02 8.04 20.49
CA ALA A 138 0.17 6.61 20.75
C ALA A 138 -0.43 5.74 19.62
N GLY A 139 -1.66 6.05 19.19
CA GLY A 139 -2.32 5.34 18.08
C GLY A 139 -1.55 5.49 16.77
N LYS A 140 -1.04 6.69 16.46
CA LYS A 140 -0.18 6.91 15.28
C LYS A 140 1.10 6.08 15.32
N ARG A 141 1.74 5.92 16.50
CA ARG A 141 2.94 5.10 16.66
C ARG A 141 2.65 3.61 16.48
N ARG A 142 1.51 3.13 16.98
CA ARG A 142 1.06 1.74 16.77
C ARG A 142 0.75 1.49 15.31
N LEU A 143 0.02 2.39 14.64
CA LEU A 143 -0.20 2.34 13.19
C LEU A 143 1.13 2.27 12.44
N TRP A 144 2.09 3.16 12.74
CA TRP A 144 3.39 3.15 12.07
C TRP A 144 4.16 1.83 12.27
N SER A 145 4.02 1.22 13.44
CA SER A 145 4.66 -0.07 13.75
C SER A 145 3.98 -1.22 12.98
N ALA A 146 2.65 -1.23 12.90
CA ALA A 146 1.89 -2.18 12.09
C ALA A 146 2.26 -2.08 10.60
N LEU A 147 2.35 -0.86 10.06
CA LEU A 147 2.80 -0.62 8.70
C LEU A 147 4.23 -1.12 8.48
N ARG A 148 5.17 -0.84 9.39
CA ARG A 148 6.54 -1.37 9.27
C ARG A 148 6.59 -2.89 9.29
N ASN A 149 5.74 -3.55 10.06
CA ASN A 149 5.63 -5.02 10.04
C ASN A 149 5.11 -5.51 8.69
N LEU A 150 4.02 -4.92 8.20
CA LEU A 150 3.45 -5.22 6.88
C LEU A 150 4.49 -5.06 5.76
N ARG A 151 5.37 -4.05 5.82
CA ARG A 151 6.45 -3.89 4.83
C ARG A 151 7.36 -5.10 4.74
N ARG A 152 7.71 -5.66 5.89
CA ARG A 152 8.65 -6.78 5.97
C ARG A 152 8.03 -8.04 5.37
N VAL A 153 6.75 -8.24 5.65
CA VAL A 153 5.95 -9.34 5.11
C VAL A 153 5.85 -9.23 3.59
N LEU A 154 5.51 -8.04 3.07
CA LEU A 154 5.39 -7.81 1.63
C LEU A 154 6.74 -7.89 0.89
N ALA A 155 7.84 -7.58 1.58
CA ALA A 155 9.19 -7.70 1.04
C ALA A 155 9.72 -9.15 1.08
N ALA A 156 9.11 -10.04 1.86
CA ALA A 156 9.47 -11.45 1.85
C ALA A 156 8.93 -12.11 0.57
N PRO A 157 9.73 -12.97 -0.10
CA PRO A 157 9.25 -13.74 -1.25
C PRO A 157 8.07 -14.63 -0.83
N GLU A 158 7.12 -14.85 -1.75
CA GLU A 158 6.09 -15.88 -1.58
C GLU A 158 6.78 -17.23 -1.41
N ASN A 159 6.40 -17.96 -0.37
CA ASN A 159 6.99 -19.26 -0.02
C ASN A 159 6.04 -20.39 -0.43
#